data_AF-A0A352NVE5-F1
#
_entry.id   AF-A0A352NVE5-F1
#
_cell.length_a   1.000
_cell.length_b   1.000
_cell.length_c   1.000
_cell.angle_alpha   90.00
_cell.angle_beta   90.00
_cell.angle_gamma   90.00
#
_symmetry.space_group_name_H-M   'P 1'
#
loop_
_entity.id
_entity.type
_entity.pdbx_description
1 polymer ?
#
loop_
_entity_poly.entity_id
_entity_poly.type
_entity_poly.pdbx_seq_one_letter_code
_entity_poly.pdbx_strand_id
1 'polypeptide(L)' 'MTETKTNAMRLFDAAKIDYKIHTYDTEDGLLDGNSVAEKCGQDPNRVFKTLVTKG' A
#
# COMPACT_ATOMS: atom_id res chain seq x y z
N MET A 1 -7.59 16.12 10.51
CA MET A 1 -6.17 15.71 10.42
C MET A 1 -5.79 15.75 8.95
N THR A 2 -4.67 16.39 8.60
CA THR A 2 -4.21 16.42 7.21
C THR A 2 -3.64 15.06 6.86
N GLU A 3 -4.29 14.34 5.95
CA GLU A 3 -3.78 13.07 5.42
C GLU A 3 -2.35 13.27 4.90
N THR A 4 -1.39 12.55 5.48
CA THR A 4 0.02 12.69 5.09
C THR A 4 0.22 11.98 3.75
N LYS A 5 0.27 12.77 2.67
CA LYS A 5 0.53 12.22 1.32
C LYS A 5 1.93 11.62 1.24
N THR A 6 2.02 10.42 0.67
CA THR A 6 3.30 9.80 0.31
C THR A 6 3.82 10.35 -1.02
N ASN A 7 5.08 10.07 -1.34
CA ASN A 7 5.64 10.43 -2.65
C ASN A 7 4.89 9.75 -3.81
N ALA A 8 4.44 8.51 -3.63
CA ALA A 8 3.64 7.81 -4.64
C ALA A 8 2.30 8.51 -4.90
N MET A 9 1.59 8.93 -3.85
CA MET A 9 0.33 9.67 -3.98
C MET A 9 0.52 10.99 -4.73
N ARG A 10 1.59 11.74 -4.42
CA ARG A 10 1.92 12.99 -5.13
C ARG A 10 2.17 12.77 -6.62
N LEU A 11 2.81 11.65 -7.00
CA LEU A 11 3.03 11.30 -8.40
C LEU A 11 1.71 11.02 -9.13
N PHE A 12 0.80 10.26 -8.52
CA PHE A 12 -0.53 10.01 -9.10
C PHE A 12 -1.36 11.29 -9.22
N ASP A 13 -1.37 12.16 -8.20
CA ASP A 13 -2.05 13.45 -8.23
C ASP A 13 -1.54 14.33 -9.39
N ALA A 14 -0.21 14.45 -9.54
CA ALA A 14 0.42 15.24 -10.59
C ALA A 14 0.11 14.70 -12.00
N ALA A 15 0.02 13.37 -12.12
CA ALA A 15 -0.35 12.70 -13.35
C ALA A 15 -1.87 12.71 -13.62
N LYS A 16 -2.69 13.19 -12.67
CA LYS A 16 -4.17 13.12 -12.71
C LYS A 16 -4.69 11.70 -12.92
N ILE A 17 -4.02 10.73 -12.30
CA ILE A 17 -4.40 9.32 -12.33
C ILE A 17 -5.20 9.04 -11.06
N ASP A 18 -6.40 8.51 -11.22
CA ASP A 18 -7.22 8.10 -10.08
C ASP A 18 -6.60 6.93 -9.33
N TYR A 19 -6.61 7.01 -8.00
CA TYR A 19 -6.13 5.95 -7.12
C TYR A 19 -7.00 5.84 -5.88
N LYS A 20 -6.96 4.67 -5.25
CA LYS A 20 -7.63 4.40 -3.98
C LYS A 20 -6.59 4.11 -2.90
N ILE A 21 -6.77 4.72 -1.75
CA ILE A 21 -5.96 4.45 -0.56
C ILE A 21 -6.65 3.34 0.23
N HIS A 22 -5.87 2.33 0.63
CA HIS A 22 -6.29 1.29 1.56
C HIS A 22 -5.53 1.48 2.87
N THR A 23 -6.25 1.54 3.98
CA THR A 23 -5.70 1.59 5.34
C THR A 23 -6.14 0.34 6.08
N TYR A 24 -5.28 -0.17 6.96
CA TYR A 24 -5.54 -1.37 7.74
C TYR A 24 -4.83 -1.28 9.09
N ASP A 25 -5.31 -2.05 10.06
CA ASP A 25 -4.74 -2.13 11.40
C ASP A 25 -3.50 -3.04 11.42
N THR A 26 -2.50 -2.63 12.19
CA THR A 26 -1.20 -3.32 12.36
C THR A 26 -0.97 -3.86 13.77
N GLU A 27 -1.90 -3.66 14.72
CA GLU A 27 -1.75 -4.05 16.12
C GLU A 27 -1.61 -5.57 16.33
N ASP A 28 -2.14 -6.38 15.40
CA ASP A 28 -2.04 -7.85 15.43
C ASP A 28 -0.67 -8.41 14.99
N GLY A 29 0.24 -7.56 14.53
CA GLY A 29 1.57 -7.96 14.05
C GLY A 29 1.59 -8.68 12.70
N LEU A 30 0.45 -8.88 12.04
CA LEU A 30 0.32 -9.57 10.76
C LEU A 30 0.58 -8.60 9.60
N LEU A 31 1.85 -8.51 9.21
CA LEU A 31 2.38 -7.56 8.21
C LEU A 31 2.92 -8.24 6.94
N ASP A 32 2.75 -9.56 6.80
CA ASP A 32 3.11 -10.25 5.56
C ASP A 32 2.11 -9.95 4.43
N GLY A 33 2.51 -10.27 3.20
CA GLY A 33 1.73 -9.92 2.01
C GLY A 33 0.35 -10.55 1.96
N ASN A 34 0.17 -11.77 2.50
CA ASN A 34 -1.11 -12.46 2.47
C ASN A 34 -2.08 -11.82 3.47
N SER A 35 -1.65 -11.61 4.72
CA SER A 35 -2.48 -10.97 5.73
C SER A 35 -2.87 -9.55 5.36
N VAL A 36 -1.95 -8.77 4.77
CA VAL A 36 -2.27 -7.41 4.31
C VAL A 36 -3.25 -7.44 3.13
N ALA A 37 -3.11 -8.38 2.19
CA ALA A 37 -4.06 -8.54 1.08
C ALA A 37 -5.47 -8.83 1.59
N GLU A 38 -5.60 -9.76 2.54
CA GLU A 38 -6.89 -10.09 3.18
C GLU A 38 -7.51 -8.88 3.88
N LYS A 39 -6.74 -8.18 4.73
CA LYS A 39 -7.18 -6.95 5.40
C LYS A 39 -7.64 -5.85 4.43
N CYS A 40 -7.02 -5.77 3.26
CA CYS A 40 -7.36 -4.78 2.23
C CYS A 40 -8.43 -5.27 1.23
N GLY A 41 -8.94 -6.49 1.38
CA GLY A 41 -9.87 -7.12 0.43
C GLY A 41 -9.29 -7.25 -0.98
N GLN A 42 -7.98 -7.50 -1.09
CA GLN A 42 -7.27 -7.67 -2.35
C GLN A 42 -7.00 -9.15 -2.64
N ASP A 43 -6.94 -9.50 -3.92
CA ASP A 43 -6.48 -10.82 -4.35
C ASP A 43 -4.98 -10.97 -4.03
N PRO A 44 -4.55 -11.97 -3.24
CA PRO A 44 -3.15 -12.17 -2.89
C PRO A 44 -2.25 -12.45 -4.11
N ASN A 45 -2.82 -12.89 -5.24
CA ASN A 45 -2.06 -13.05 -6.50
C ASN A 45 -1.84 -11.74 -7.25
N ARG A 46 -2.42 -10.63 -6.77
CA ARG A 46 -2.36 -9.30 -7.37
C ARG A 46 -1.71 -8.26 -6.45
N VAL A 47 -1.06 -8.71 -5.36
CA VAL A 47 -0.24 -7.86 -4.49
C VAL A 47 1.25 -8.13 -4.73
N PHE A 48 2.08 -7.11 -4.54
CA PHE A 48 3.51 -7.16 -4.81
C PHE A 48 4.31 -6.59 -3.64
N LYS A 49 5.45 -7.21 -3.32
CA LYS A 49 6.43 -6.69 -2.36
C LYS A 49 7.69 -6.28 -3.11
N THR A 50 8.06 -5.01 -2.99
CA THR A 50 9.29 -4.49 -3.57
C THR A 50 10.46 -4.76 -2.62
N LEU A 51 11.43 -5.60 -3.04
CA LEU A 51 12.69 -5.79 -2.33
C LEU A 51 13.76 -4.88 -2.95
N VAL A 52 14.38 -4.05 -2.12
CA VAL A 52 15.47 -3.17 -2.53
C VAL A 52 16.77 -3.77 -2.02
N THR A 53 17.71 -4.05 -2.92
CA THR A 53 19.04 -4.55 -2.59
C THR A 53 20.09 -3.51 -2.96
N LYS A 54 21.25 -3.58 -2.30
CA LYS A 54 22.40 -2.71 -2.56
C LYS A 54 23.67 -3.57 -2.52
N GLY A 55 24.52 -3.41 -3.52
CA GLY A 55 25.86 -4.01 -3.57
C GLY A 55 26.91 -3.16 -2.85
#